data_AF-A0A8S9FJS4-F1
#
_entry.id   AF-A0A8S9FJS4-F1
#
_cell.length_a   1.000
_cell.length_b   1.000
_cell.length_c   1.000
_cell.angle_alpha   90.00
_cell.angle_beta   90.00
_cell.angle_gamma   90.00
#
_symmetry.space_group_name_H-M   'P 1'
#
loop_
_entity.id
_entity.type
_entity.pdbx_description
1 polymer ?
#
loop_
_entity_poly.entity_id
_entity_poly.type
_entity_poly.pdbx_seq_one_letter_code
_entity_poly.pdbx_strand_id
1 'polypeptide(L)'
;MRSLHPDDSRIVVLKHNVWRVKGIIQISRSIGDVYLKKAEFNREPLYAKYRLREPMKRPILSGEPSITEHVIQPQDRFLIFASDGPWEQMRNQEAVDIGIARRLVKMALQAAAKKREMRYSQRGVRRHFHDDITVVVIFLDTNVVSSARGPSLSIRGGGNKGSLPSFSTCFGTKLKLKSAQI
;
A
#
# COMPACT_ATOMS: atom_id res chain seq x y z
N MET A 1 15.50 -1.87 3.09
CA MET A 1 16.08 -0.93 2.11
C MET A 1 17.56 -0.67 2.40
N ARG A 2 17.93 0.00 3.50
CA ARG A 2 19.35 0.22 3.86
C ARG A 2 20.15 -1.09 3.98
N SER A 3 19.56 -2.14 4.53
CA SER A 3 20.17 -3.48 4.59
C SER A 3 20.45 -4.11 3.22
N LEU A 4 19.67 -3.78 2.19
CA LEU A 4 19.86 -4.27 0.82
C LEU A 4 20.90 -3.44 0.04
N HIS A 5 21.18 -2.24 0.52
CA HIS A 5 22.12 -1.29 -0.07
C HIS A 5 23.11 -0.75 0.97
N PRO A 6 23.91 -1.63 1.63
CA PRO A 6 24.83 -1.22 2.69
C PRO A 6 25.93 -0.28 2.19
N ASP A 7 26.29 -0.35 0.90
CA ASP A 7 27.29 0.48 0.24
C ASP A 7 26.76 1.81 -0.32
N ASP A 8 25.46 2.08 -0.22
CA ASP A 8 24.84 3.32 -0.69
C ASP A 8 24.24 4.09 0.49
N SER A 9 25.06 4.95 1.11
CA SER A 9 24.63 5.81 2.23
C SER A 9 23.50 6.76 1.86
N ARG A 10 23.29 7.03 0.56
CA ARG A 10 22.24 7.91 0.02
C ARG A 10 21.07 7.13 -0.58
N ILE A 11 20.94 5.84 -0.27
CA ILE A 11 19.84 5.02 -0.77
C ILE A 11 18.47 5.57 -0.35
N VAL A 12 18.39 6.11 0.87
CA VAL A 12 17.18 6.76 1.42
C VAL A 12 17.57 8.09 2.03
N VAL A 13 17.04 9.18 1.48
CA VAL A 13 17.36 10.55 1.88
C VAL A 13 16.10 11.29 2.32
N LEU A 14 16.23 12.19 3.29
CA LEU A 14 15.13 13.06 3.71
C LEU A 14 15.09 14.27 2.76
N LYS A 15 13.96 14.47 2.07
CA LYS A 15 13.77 15.60 1.14
C LYS A 15 12.35 16.15 1.28
N HIS A 16 12.23 17.45 1.51
CA HIS A 16 10.94 18.12 1.80
C HIS A 16 10.18 17.43 2.94
N ASN A 17 10.87 17.12 4.05
CA ASN A 17 10.32 16.46 5.23
C ASN A 17 9.73 15.06 4.99
N VAL A 18 10.07 14.40 3.88
CA VAL A 18 9.69 12.99 3.66
C VAL A 18 10.87 12.18 3.15
N TRP A 19 10.95 10.92 3.61
CA TRP A 19 11.96 9.97 3.18
C TRP A 19 11.71 9.54 1.73
N ARG A 20 12.75 9.61 0.90
CA ARG A 20 12.71 9.24 -0.52
C ARG A 20 13.86 8.33 -0.88
N VAL A 21 13.56 7.28 -1.64
CA VAL A 21 14.54 6.40 -2.26
C VAL A 21 15.28 7.17 -3.36
N LYS A 22 16.60 7.25 -3.25
CA LYS A 22 17.51 8.06 -4.09
C LYS A 22 17.08 9.52 -4.27
N GLY A 23 16.23 10.04 -3.39
CA GLY A 23 15.68 11.41 -3.49
C GLY A 23 14.59 11.58 -4.55
N ILE A 24 14.14 10.49 -5.17
CA ILE A 24 13.19 10.48 -6.29
C ILE A 24 11.79 10.12 -5.78
N ILE A 25 11.60 8.90 -5.25
CA ILE A 25 10.28 8.33 -4.98
C ILE A 25 10.13 7.92 -3.50
N GLN A 26 8.90 7.89 -2.98
CA GLN A 26 8.61 7.60 -1.56
C GLN A 26 8.33 6.11 -1.28
N ILE A 27 8.52 5.27 -2.29
CA ILE A 27 8.13 3.85 -2.29
C ILE A 27 9.39 3.00 -2.48
N SER A 28 9.43 1.80 -1.91
CA SER A 28 10.55 0.86 -2.12
C SER A 28 10.21 -0.29 -3.07
N ARG A 29 8.94 -0.39 -3.45
CA ARG A 29 8.41 -1.40 -4.37
C ARG A 29 7.49 -0.70 -5.36
N SER A 30 7.59 -1.07 -6.63
CA SER A 30 6.74 -0.51 -7.69
C SER A 30 6.48 -1.52 -8.82
N ILE A 31 5.36 -1.46 -9.53
CA ILE A 31 5.22 -1.94 -10.90
C ILE A 31 5.49 -0.73 -11.81
N GLY A 32 6.28 -0.93 -12.87
CA GLY A 32 6.84 0.18 -13.64
C GLY A 32 8.20 0.62 -13.10
N ASP A 33 8.48 1.93 -13.08
CA ASP A 33 9.77 2.55 -12.70
C ASP A 33 11.02 1.74 -13.12
N VAL A 34 11.00 1.22 -14.35
CA VAL A 34 12.05 0.28 -14.82
C VAL A 34 13.45 0.92 -14.77
N TYR A 35 13.52 2.25 -14.90
CA TYR A 35 14.74 3.05 -14.74
C TYR A 35 15.37 2.99 -13.34
N LEU A 36 14.63 2.53 -12.32
CA LEU A 36 15.13 2.27 -10.96
C LEU A 36 15.35 0.77 -10.69
N LYS A 37 15.16 -0.08 -11.69
CA LYS A 37 15.31 -1.54 -11.57
C LYS A 37 16.43 -2.08 -12.44
N LYS A 38 16.58 -1.50 -13.63
CA LYS A 38 17.54 -1.93 -14.65
C LYS A 38 18.33 -0.72 -15.15
N ALA A 39 19.66 -0.79 -15.02
CA ALA A 39 20.57 0.30 -15.38
C ALA A 39 20.42 0.73 -16.85
N GLU A 40 20.12 -0.22 -17.75
CA GLU A 40 19.92 0.01 -19.19
C GLU A 40 18.74 0.95 -19.52
N PHE A 41 17.82 1.20 -18.58
CA PHE A 41 16.73 2.16 -18.75
C PHE A 41 16.98 3.49 -18.03
N ASN A 42 18.07 3.61 -17.27
CA ASN A 42 18.46 4.86 -16.62
C ASN A 42 19.30 5.74 -17.56
N ARG A 43 18.78 6.00 -18.76
CA ARG A 43 19.43 6.80 -19.81
C ARG A 43 18.36 7.51 -20.64
N GLU A 44 18.80 8.34 -21.58
CA GLU A 44 17.88 9.02 -22.51
C GLU A 44 17.01 8.00 -23.26
N PRO A 45 15.71 8.27 -23.46
CA PRO A 45 15.01 9.56 -23.33
C PRO A 45 14.48 9.91 -21.91
N LEU A 46 14.91 9.22 -20.85
CA LEU A 46 14.47 9.53 -19.49
C LEU A 46 14.85 10.96 -19.06
N TYR A 47 13.86 11.73 -18.59
CA TYR A 47 14.10 13.07 -18.06
C TYR A 47 15.20 13.07 -16.98
N ALA A 48 16.11 14.04 -17.05
CA ALA A 48 17.27 14.13 -16.17
C ALA A 48 16.91 14.10 -14.67
N LYS A 49 15.74 14.63 -14.28
CA LYS A 49 15.25 14.59 -12.89
C LYS A 49 14.99 13.18 -12.33
N TYR A 50 14.82 12.18 -13.20
CA TYR A 50 14.59 10.78 -12.84
C TYR A 50 15.84 9.91 -13.07
N ARG A 51 16.85 10.43 -13.76
CA ARG A 51 18.13 9.74 -13.95
C ARG A 51 18.94 9.74 -12.65
N LEU A 52 19.53 8.60 -12.34
CA LEU A 52 20.49 8.46 -11.27
C LEU A 52 21.82 9.04 -11.74
N ARG A 53 22.51 9.77 -10.85
CA ARG A 53 23.84 10.32 -11.17
C ARG A 53 24.92 9.24 -11.24
N GLU A 54 24.77 8.20 -10.42
CA GLU A 54 25.72 7.10 -10.31
C GLU A 54 25.12 5.84 -10.94
N PRO A 55 25.93 5.03 -11.66
CA PRO A 55 25.49 3.76 -12.21
C PRO A 55 24.92 2.84 -11.12
N MET A 56 23.82 2.18 -11.47
CA MET A 56 23.13 1.27 -10.57
C MET A 56 23.85 -0.09 -10.52
N LYS A 57 24.37 -0.46 -9.34
CA LYS A 57 25.00 -1.78 -9.13
C LYS A 57 23.99 -2.92 -8.97
N ARG A 58 22.79 -2.61 -8.47
CA ARG A 58 21.69 -3.55 -8.21
C ARG A 58 20.35 -2.82 -8.23
N PRO A 59 19.21 -3.50 -8.49
CA PRO A 59 17.89 -2.86 -8.51
C PRO A 59 17.63 -2.03 -7.25
N ILE A 60 17.18 -0.78 -7.43
CA ILE A 60 16.85 0.13 -6.33
C ILE A 60 15.43 -0.13 -5.83
N LEU A 61 14.48 -0.36 -6.73
CA LEU A 61 13.12 -0.78 -6.37
C LEU A 61 12.93 -2.27 -6.63
N SER A 62 12.10 -2.91 -5.82
CA SER A 62 11.62 -4.26 -6.11
C SER A 62 10.29 -4.21 -6.85
N GLY A 63 10.08 -5.12 -7.81
CA GLY A 63 8.73 -5.39 -8.35
C GLY A 63 8.02 -6.54 -7.63
N GLU A 64 8.65 -7.10 -6.60
CA GLU A 64 8.16 -8.30 -5.92
C GLU A 64 7.08 -7.93 -4.87
N PRO A 65 5.86 -8.49 -4.97
CA PRO A 65 4.81 -8.22 -4.01
C PRO A 65 5.13 -8.81 -2.63
N SER A 66 4.32 -8.45 -1.63
CA SER A 66 4.25 -9.19 -0.37
C SER A 66 2.99 -10.06 -0.42
N ILE A 67 3.15 -11.37 -0.25
CA ILE A 67 2.04 -12.32 -0.28
C ILE A 67 1.77 -12.78 1.15
N THR A 68 0.50 -12.79 1.55
CA THR A 68 0.05 -13.30 2.85
C THR A 68 -1.26 -14.03 2.65
N GLU A 69 -1.39 -15.18 3.29
CA GLU A 69 -2.59 -16.03 3.22
C GLU A 69 -3.30 -15.98 4.57
N HIS A 70 -4.63 -15.87 4.54
CA HIS A 70 -5.47 -15.90 5.73
C HIS A 70 -6.66 -16.82 5.48
N VAL A 71 -6.85 -17.79 6.36
CA VAL A 71 -8.01 -18.68 6.31
C VAL A 71 -9.19 -17.94 6.91
N ILE A 72 -10.24 -17.73 6.11
CA ILE A 72 -11.46 -17.06 6.56
C ILE A 72 -12.05 -17.84 7.72
N GLN A 73 -12.29 -17.15 8.84
CA GLN A 73 -12.92 -17.70 10.03
C GLN A 73 -14.37 -17.18 10.16
N PRO A 74 -15.26 -17.88 10.88
CA PRO A 74 -16.66 -17.47 11.05
C PRO A 74 -16.85 -16.05 11.62
N GLN A 75 -15.87 -15.52 12.36
CA GLN A 75 -15.90 -14.16 12.92
C GLN A 75 -15.41 -13.07 11.95
N ASP A 76 -14.84 -13.44 10.80
CA ASP A 76 -14.38 -12.46 9.81
C ASP A 76 -15.60 -11.88 9.08
N ARG A 77 -15.82 -10.56 9.25
CA ARG A 77 -17.02 -9.88 8.72
C ARG A 77 -16.80 -9.19 7.39
N PHE A 78 -15.63 -8.57 7.20
CA PHE A 78 -15.31 -7.82 6.00
C PHE A 78 -13.80 -7.57 5.87
N LEU A 79 -13.37 -7.21 4.66
CA LEU A 79 -12.03 -6.74 4.35
C LEU A 79 -12.10 -5.30 3.83
N ILE A 80 -11.16 -4.47 4.26
CA ILE A 80 -11.00 -3.09 3.75
C ILE A 80 -9.69 -3.01 2.97
N PHE A 81 -9.78 -2.67 1.69
CA PHE A 81 -8.64 -2.26 0.88
C PHE A 81 -8.73 -0.76 0.62
N ALA A 82 -7.63 -0.04 0.76
CA ALA A 82 -7.59 1.38 0.42
C ALA A 82 -6.19 1.85 0.01
N SER A 83 -6.14 2.92 -0.79
CA SER A 83 -4.92 3.67 -1.08
C SER A 83 -4.35 4.34 0.18
N ASP A 84 -3.16 4.93 0.11
CA ASP A 84 -2.54 5.60 1.27
C ASP A 84 -3.38 6.79 1.77
N GLY A 85 -4.11 7.47 0.88
CA GLY A 85 -4.92 8.66 1.18
C GLY A 85 -5.78 8.54 2.45
N PRO A 86 -6.71 7.58 2.56
CA PRO A 86 -7.50 7.37 3.79
C PRO A 86 -6.65 7.11 5.04
N TRP A 87 -5.59 6.31 4.92
CA TRP A 87 -4.75 5.89 6.05
C TRP A 87 -3.88 7.01 6.62
N GLU A 88 -3.66 8.08 5.85
CA GLU A 88 -3.03 9.30 6.34
C GLU A 88 -3.97 10.14 7.23
N GLN A 89 -5.28 9.89 7.16
CA GLN A 89 -6.31 10.70 7.83
C GLN A 89 -7.00 9.98 8.98
N MET A 90 -6.92 8.64 9.05
CA MET A 90 -7.54 7.85 10.11
C MET A 90 -6.72 6.61 10.48
N ARG A 91 -6.93 6.13 11.70
CA ARG A 91 -6.33 4.90 12.21
C ARG A 91 -7.07 3.68 11.67
N ASN A 92 -6.38 2.54 11.62
CA ASN A 92 -6.97 1.26 11.19
C ASN A 92 -8.26 0.92 11.97
N GLN A 93 -8.28 1.14 13.29
CA GLN A 93 -9.43 0.81 14.12
C GLN A 93 -10.65 1.69 13.78
N GLU A 94 -10.43 3.00 13.57
CA GLU A 94 -11.50 3.92 13.17
C GLU A 94 -12.14 3.48 11.85
N ALA A 95 -11.33 2.97 10.92
CA ALA A 95 -11.84 2.45 9.67
C ALA A 95 -12.69 1.18 9.86
N VAL A 96 -12.25 0.27 10.74
CA VAL A 96 -13.00 -0.95 11.10
C VAL A 96 -14.32 -0.61 11.78
N ASP A 97 -14.33 0.34 12.70
CA ASP A 97 -15.53 0.76 13.42
C ASP A 97 -16.57 1.38 12.46
N ILE A 98 -16.12 2.03 11.39
CA ILE A 98 -17.00 2.60 10.36
C ILE A 98 -17.54 1.52 9.41
N GLY A 99 -16.68 0.60 8.95
CA GLY A 99 -17.04 -0.58 8.14
C GLY A 99 -17.70 -0.33 6.77
N ILE A 100 -17.95 0.92 6.39
CA ILE A 100 -18.72 1.29 5.19
C ILE A 100 -17.88 2.21 4.29
N ALA A 101 -17.57 1.76 3.08
CA ALA A 101 -16.71 2.47 2.12
C ALA A 101 -17.08 3.96 1.95
N ARG A 102 -18.36 4.25 1.72
CA ARG A 102 -18.85 5.64 1.53
C ARG A 102 -18.60 6.53 2.75
N ARG A 103 -18.74 5.97 3.96
CA ARG A 103 -18.48 6.71 5.21
C ARG A 103 -16.99 6.91 5.41
N LEU A 104 -16.17 5.92 5.09
CA LEU A 104 -14.71 6.03 5.13
C LEU A 104 -14.19 7.16 4.25
N VAL A 105 -14.65 7.22 2.99
CA VAL A 105 -14.28 8.31 2.06
C VAL A 105 -14.70 9.67 2.61
N LYS A 106 -15.93 9.80 3.12
CA LYS A 106 -16.43 11.07 3.68
C LYS A 106 -15.59 11.51 4.88
N MET A 107 -15.28 10.58 5.79
CA MET A 107 -14.49 10.87 6.99
C MET A 107 -13.05 11.25 6.64
N ALA A 108 -12.41 10.54 5.71
CA ALA A 108 -11.07 10.87 5.24
C ALA A 108 -11.00 12.29 4.67
N LEU A 109 -11.98 12.66 3.84
CA LEU A 109 -12.07 14.01 3.26
C LEU A 109 -12.33 15.08 4.33
N GLN A 110 -13.20 14.81 5.31
CA GLN A 110 -13.46 15.74 6.41
C GLN A 110 -12.22 15.96 7.30
N ALA A 111 -11.50 14.89 7.62
CA ALA A 111 -10.27 14.95 8.40
C ALA A 111 -9.17 15.72 7.63
N ALA A 112 -9.00 15.43 6.33
CA ALA A 112 -8.07 16.17 5.48
C ALA A 112 -8.39 17.67 5.40
N ALA A 113 -9.68 18.02 5.26
CA ALA A 113 -10.12 19.41 5.24
C ALA A 113 -9.88 20.12 6.58
N LYS A 114 -10.16 19.45 7.71
CA LYS A 114 -9.94 19.99 9.06
C LYS A 114 -8.46 20.26 9.34
N LYS A 115 -7.58 19.32 8.96
CA LYS A 115 -6.12 19.44 9.15
C LYS A 115 -5.50 20.64 8.43
N ARG A 116 -6.21 21.21 7.45
CA ARG A 116 -5.78 22.34 6.63
C ARG A 116 -6.65 23.59 6.82
N GLU A 117 -7.54 23.62 7.82
CA GLU A 117 -8.44 24.75 8.11
C GLU A 117 -9.35 25.18 6.94
N MET A 118 -9.83 24.23 6.13
CA MET A 118 -10.61 24.51 4.92
C MET A 118 -12.04 23.92 4.92
N ARG A 119 -12.93 24.53 4.12
CA ARG A 119 -14.28 24.00 3.85
C ARG A 119 -14.25 22.91 2.76
N TYR A 120 -14.93 21.80 3.03
CA TYR A 120 -15.13 20.63 2.15
C TYR A 120 -15.63 20.96 0.72
N SER A 121 -16.24 22.14 0.50
CA SER A 121 -16.92 22.51 -0.74
C SER A 121 -16.03 23.12 -1.85
N GLN A 122 -14.75 23.44 -1.60
CA GLN A 122 -13.90 24.08 -2.62
C GLN A 122 -13.31 23.06 -3.60
N ARG A 123 -13.99 22.88 -4.74
CA ARG A 123 -13.55 22.02 -5.86
C ARG A 123 -12.50 22.76 -6.71
N GLY A 124 -11.32 22.16 -6.92
CA GLY A 124 -10.32 22.66 -7.89
C GLY A 124 -8.87 22.58 -7.42
N VAL A 125 -8.64 22.59 -6.10
CA VAL A 125 -7.29 22.62 -5.52
C VAL A 125 -6.93 21.28 -4.80
N ARG A 126 -7.78 20.25 -4.99
CA ARG A 126 -7.76 18.97 -4.25
C ARG A 126 -6.36 18.30 -4.14
N ARG A 127 -5.58 18.31 -5.24
CA ARG A 127 -4.25 17.67 -5.30
C ARG A 127 -3.18 18.34 -4.42
N HIS A 128 -3.40 19.55 -3.92
CA HIS A 128 -2.47 20.21 -3.00
C HIS A 128 -2.73 19.83 -1.54
N PHE A 129 -3.82 19.11 -1.26
CA PHE A 129 -4.33 18.96 0.11
C PHE A 129 -4.45 17.51 0.57
N HIS A 130 -4.81 16.60 -0.33
CA HIS A 130 -4.86 15.17 -0.06
C HIS A 130 -4.51 14.37 -1.32
N ASP A 131 -3.98 13.15 -1.13
CA ASP A 131 -3.77 12.19 -2.20
C ASP A 131 -5.10 11.61 -2.71
N ASP A 132 -5.06 10.83 -3.79
CA ASP A 132 -6.24 10.12 -4.27
C ASP A 132 -6.78 9.14 -3.20
N ILE A 133 -8.08 9.24 -2.93
CA ILE A 133 -8.76 8.42 -1.93
C ILE A 133 -9.57 7.33 -2.65
N THR A 134 -9.14 6.08 -2.47
CA THR A 134 -9.85 4.89 -2.96
C THR A 134 -10.07 3.94 -1.78
N VAL A 135 -11.29 3.43 -1.64
CA VAL A 135 -11.66 2.46 -0.60
C VAL A 135 -12.57 1.40 -1.21
N VAL A 136 -12.25 0.13 -0.98
CA VAL A 136 -13.07 -1.03 -1.31
C VAL A 136 -13.34 -1.80 -0.02
N VAL A 137 -14.61 -2.11 0.23
CA VAL A 137 -15.01 -2.96 1.37
C VAL A 137 -15.68 -4.20 0.81
N ILE A 138 -15.17 -5.37 1.19
CA ILE A 138 -15.70 -6.68 0.81
C ILE A 138 -16.35 -7.30 2.04
N PHE A 139 -17.66 -7.50 2.02
CA PHE A 139 -18.35 -8.21 3.10
C PHE A 139 -18.25 -9.72 2.88
N LEU A 140 -17.96 -10.45 3.95
CA LEU A 140 -17.83 -11.89 3.96
C LEU A 140 -19.10 -12.48 4.55
N ASP A 141 -19.81 -13.30 3.77
CA ASP A 141 -20.94 -14.08 4.26
C ASP A 141 -20.51 -15.54 4.45
N THR A 142 -20.19 -15.89 5.69
CA THR A 142 -19.75 -17.24 6.05
C THR A 142 -20.88 -18.28 6.03
N ASN A 143 -22.15 -17.85 6.01
CA ASN A 143 -23.30 -18.77 5.95
C ASN A 143 -23.51 -19.32 4.53
N VAL A 144 -23.14 -18.55 3.50
CA VAL A 144 -23.18 -19.01 2.10
C VAL A 144 -22.03 -19.97 1.81
N VAL A 145 -20.86 -19.73 2.38
CA VAL A 145 -19.64 -20.55 2.18
C VAL A 145 -19.80 -21.95 2.79
N SER A 146 -20.51 -22.09 3.91
CA SER A 146 -20.80 -23.39 4.54
C SER A 146 -21.88 -24.20 3.80
N SER A 147 -22.77 -23.55 3.05
CA SER A 147 -23.79 -24.22 2.22
C SER A 147 -23.29 -24.63 0.83
N ALA A 148 -22.21 -24.03 0.34
CA ALA A 148 -21.60 -24.37 -0.94
C ALA A 148 -20.74 -25.64 -0.81
N ARG A 149 -21.32 -26.81 -1.10
CA ARG A 149 -20.59 -28.09 -1.29
C ARG A 149 -19.76 -28.11 -2.59
N GLY A 150 -19.05 -27.02 -2.90
CA GLY A 150 -18.17 -26.88 -4.05
C GLY A 150 -16.73 -26.69 -3.61
N PRO A 151 -15.72 -26.99 -4.45
CA PRO A 151 -14.33 -26.84 -4.07
C PRO A 151 -14.05 -25.39 -3.67
N SER A 152 -13.37 -25.20 -2.53
CA SER A 152 -12.91 -23.89 -2.08
C SER A 152 -12.05 -23.26 -3.18
N LEU A 153 -12.59 -22.25 -3.87
CA LEU A 153 -11.86 -21.50 -4.88
C LEU A 153 -10.78 -20.66 -4.19
N SER A 154 -9.59 -21.24 -4.06
CA SER A 154 -8.36 -20.51 -3.77
C SER A 154 -7.83 -19.95 -5.08
N ILE A 155 -7.97 -18.63 -5.28
CA ILE A 155 -7.27 -17.95 -6.37
C ILE A 155 -5.85 -17.67 -5.88
N ARG A 156 -4.93 -18.59 -6.18
CA ARG A 156 -3.50 -18.44 -5.89
C ARG A 156 -2.77 -17.97 -7.14
N GLY A 157 -2.30 -16.73 -7.13
CA GLY A 157 -1.38 -16.22 -8.15
C GLY A 157 0.07 -16.53 -7.77
N GLY A 158 0.71 -17.47 -8.48
CA GLY A 158 2.17 -17.68 -8.46
C GLY A 158 2.71 -18.54 -7.31
N GLY A 159 3.48 -19.59 -7.64
CA GLY A 159 4.02 -20.56 -6.69
C GLY A 159 5.44 -20.27 -6.22
N ASN A 160 5.69 -20.47 -4.92
CA ASN A 160 6.72 -21.42 -4.42
C ASN A 160 6.53 -21.65 -2.91
N LYS A 161 6.80 -22.88 -2.45
CA LYS A 161 6.58 -23.32 -1.06
C LYS A 161 7.78 -22.94 -0.18
N GLY A 162 7.51 -22.24 0.93
CA GLY A 162 8.45 -22.03 2.03
C GLY A 162 7.69 -22.01 3.35
N SER A 163 8.25 -22.67 4.37
CA SER A 163 7.62 -23.03 5.65
C SER A 163 7.22 -21.84 6.53
N LEU A 164 6.12 -22.02 7.28
CA LEU A 164 5.57 -21.07 8.27
C LEU A 164 6.22 -21.26 9.65
N PRO A 165 6.49 -20.19 10.41
CA PRO A 165 6.50 -20.26 11.87
C PRO A 165 5.10 -19.98 12.44
N SER A 166 4.76 -20.74 13.47
CA SER A 166 3.52 -20.65 14.25
C SER A 166 3.50 -19.41 15.13
N PHE A 167 2.35 -18.71 15.17
CA PHE A 167 1.96 -17.87 16.31
C PHE A 167 0.46 -18.00 16.56
N SER A 168 0.10 -18.20 17.82
CA SER A 168 -1.28 -18.28 18.29
C SER A 168 -1.83 -16.91 18.71
N THR A 169 -3.10 -16.72 18.38
CA THR A 169 -4.18 -16.00 19.08
C THR A 169 -3.99 -14.54 19.50
N CYS A 170 -4.72 -13.62 18.86
CA CYS A 170 -5.72 -12.74 19.51
C CYS A 170 -6.39 -11.76 18.51
N PHE A 171 -7.72 -11.76 18.54
CA PHE A 171 -8.75 -10.77 18.16
C PHE A 171 -8.50 -9.73 17.05
N GLY A 172 -9.45 -9.72 16.10
CA GLY A 172 -9.54 -8.78 14.99
C GLY A 172 -8.44 -9.04 13.99
N THR A 173 -8.74 -9.77 12.91
CA THR A 173 -7.77 -10.11 11.87
C THR A 173 -7.19 -8.83 11.29
N LYS A 174 -6.02 -8.49 11.82
CA LYS A 174 -5.23 -7.31 11.51
C LYS A 174 -4.54 -7.56 10.19
N LEU A 175 -5.27 -7.60 9.09
CA LEU A 175 -4.66 -7.38 7.79
C LEU A 175 -4.44 -5.87 7.64
N LYS A 176 -3.35 -5.42 8.26
CA LYS A 176 -2.71 -4.18 7.84
C LYS A 176 -2.00 -4.47 6.52
N LEU A 177 -2.77 -4.55 5.44
CA LEU A 177 -2.29 -4.16 4.13
C LEU A 177 -2.11 -2.64 4.20
N LYS A 178 -1.04 -2.19 4.88
CA LYS A 178 -0.33 -1.04 4.32
C LYS A 178 -0.05 -1.49 2.91
N SER A 179 -0.60 -0.77 1.94
CA SER A 179 -0.21 -0.91 0.55
C SER A 179 1.31 -0.96 0.58
N ALA A 180 1.89 -2.17 0.47
CA ALA A 180 3.22 -2.30 -0.06
C ALA A 180 2.95 -1.86 -1.47
N GLN A 181 3.15 -0.56 -1.68
CA GLN A 181 2.96 0.14 -2.93
C GLN A 181 3.36 -0.84 -4.01
N ILE A 182 2.35 -1.18 -4.82
CA ILE A 182 2.60 -1.98 -5.99
C ILE A 182 3.67 -1.28 -6.74
#